data_AF-A0A7V4CUL9-F1
#
_entry.id   AF-A0A7V4CUL9-F1
#
_cell.length_a   1.000
_cell.length_b   1.000
_cell.length_c   1.000
_cell.angle_alpha   90.00
_cell.angle_beta   90.00
_cell.angle_gamma   90.00
#
_symmetry.space_group_name_H-M   'P 1'
#
loop_
_entity.id
_entity.type
_entity.pdbx_description
1 polymer ?
#
loop_
_entity_poly.entity_id
_entity_poly.type
_entity_poly.pdbx_seq_one_letter_code
_entity_poly.pdbx_strand_id
1 'polypeptide(L)'
;MKVFSNGGTDAICFSAHLSGYRGNDGSFMFLNSSVRFWTSTPSDSISAKTILLYGNNSNIGYGSGDKEFGFCVRCLKNSELNSVEVEEIPLKF
;
A
#
# COMPACT_ATOMS: atom_id res chain seq x y z
N MET A 1 -25.32 10.19 -2.33
CA MET A 1 -24.46 10.01 -1.14
C MET A 1 -23.76 11.33 -0.88
N LYS A 2 -23.96 11.93 0.29
CA LYS A 2 -23.45 13.26 0.63
C LYS A 2 -22.28 13.07 1.59
N VAL A 3 -21.12 13.60 1.25
CA VAL A 3 -19.92 13.56 2.10
C VAL A 3 -19.88 14.85 2.90
N PHE A 4 -19.66 14.75 4.22
CA PHE A 4 -19.36 15.90 5.07
C PHE A 4 -17.88 15.84 5.46
N SER A 5 -17.13 16.89 5.13
CA SER A 5 -15.76 17.10 5.58
C SER A 5 -15.76 18.15 6.68
N ASN A 6 -15.45 17.76 7.92
CA ASN A 6 -15.04 18.67 8.98
C ASN A 6 -14.06 17.95 9.92
N GLY A 7 -12.78 18.32 9.86
CA GLY A 7 -11.83 18.14 10.97
C GLY A 7 -10.79 17.02 10.90
N GLY A 8 -10.52 16.41 9.74
CA GLY A 8 -9.44 15.42 9.60
C GLY A 8 -9.12 15.12 8.14
N THR A 9 -8.19 15.88 7.57
CA THR A 9 -7.92 15.94 6.12
C THR A 9 -7.22 14.71 5.54
N ASP A 10 -6.81 13.70 6.33
CA ASP A 10 -5.91 12.64 5.85
C ASP A 10 -6.42 11.19 6.00
N ALA A 11 -7.72 10.96 6.19
CA ALA A 11 -8.27 9.60 6.16
C ALA A 11 -8.63 9.19 4.72
N ILE A 12 -7.62 8.83 3.93
CA ILE A 12 -7.80 8.13 2.64
C ILE A 12 -8.76 6.97 2.89
N CYS A 13 -9.96 7.02 2.30
CA CYS A 13 -11.08 6.08 2.50
C CYS A 13 -10.74 4.65 2.06
N PHE A 14 -9.80 4.01 2.76
CA PHE A 14 -9.30 2.70 2.47
C PHE A 14 -9.91 1.68 3.41
N SER A 15 -10.60 0.72 2.82
CA SER A 15 -11.00 -0.51 3.48
C SER A 15 -10.30 -1.67 2.77
N ALA A 16 -9.56 -2.47 3.52
CA ALA A 16 -8.87 -3.63 2.99
C ALA A 16 -9.85 -4.82 2.93
N HIS A 17 -10.15 -5.31 1.73
CA HIS A 17 -10.86 -6.58 1.58
C HIS A 17 -9.91 -7.75 1.85
N LEU A 18 -10.27 -8.66 2.76
CA LEU A 18 -9.44 -9.80 3.17
C LEU A 18 -9.43 -10.91 2.10
N SER A 19 -8.88 -10.60 0.93
CA SER A 19 -8.92 -11.43 -0.27
C SER A 19 -7.98 -12.63 -0.26
N GLY A 20 -7.23 -12.86 0.82
CA GLY A 20 -6.19 -13.88 0.84
C GLY A 20 -5.15 -13.66 -0.27
N TYR A 21 -4.67 -14.74 -0.85
CA TYR A 21 -3.79 -14.73 -2.03
C TYR A 21 -3.84 -16.02 -2.84
N ARG A 22 -3.33 -15.96 -4.09
CA ARG A 22 -3.15 -17.12 -4.97
C ARG A 22 -1.74 -17.72 -4.81
N GLY A 23 -1.65 -19.02 -4.55
CA GLY A 23 -0.40 -19.79 -4.55
C GLY A 23 0.15 -20.07 -5.96
N ASN A 24 1.36 -20.64 -6.03
CA ASN A 24 1.98 -21.03 -7.30
C ASN A 24 1.21 -22.14 -8.02
N ASP A 25 0.59 -23.04 -7.24
CA ASP A 25 -0.31 -24.11 -7.70
C ASP A 25 -1.70 -23.61 -8.15
N GLY A 26 -1.97 -22.30 -8.03
CA GLY A 26 -3.26 -21.71 -8.38
C GLY A 26 -4.32 -21.79 -7.28
N SER A 27 -4.02 -22.39 -6.14
CA SER A 27 -4.94 -22.42 -5.00
C SER A 27 -5.10 -21.03 -4.37
N PHE A 28 -6.27 -20.75 -3.79
CA PHE A 28 -6.49 -19.53 -3.02
C PHE A 28 -6.42 -19.83 -1.53
N MET A 29 -5.53 -19.13 -0.83
CA MET A 29 -5.27 -19.33 0.59
C MET A 29 -5.68 -18.09 1.40
N PHE A 30 -6.10 -18.30 2.65
CA PHE A 30 -6.42 -17.26 3.64
C PHE A 30 -7.55 -16.27 3.24
N LEU A 31 -8.44 -16.71 2.35
CA LEU A 31 -9.67 -15.98 2.03
C LEU A 31 -10.43 -15.62 3.33
N ASN A 32 -10.94 -14.39 3.40
CA ASN A 32 -11.67 -13.82 4.53
C ASN A 32 -10.89 -13.73 5.86
N SER A 33 -9.60 -14.06 5.87
CA SER A 33 -8.77 -14.03 7.08
C SER A 33 -7.68 -12.97 7.03
N SER A 34 -7.09 -12.75 5.86
CA SER A 34 -6.00 -11.78 5.69
C SER A 34 -5.97 -11.24 4.26
N VAL A 35 -5.21 -10.18 4.05
CA VAL A 35 -4.81 -9.73 2.70
C VAL A 35 -3.34 -9.39 2.71
N ARG A 36 -2.65 -9.78 1.64
CA ARG A 36 -1.24 -9.48 1.45
C ARG A 36 -1.06 -8.58 0.24
N PHE A 37 -0.23 -7.55 0.40
CA PHE A 37 0.14 -6.62 -0.65
C PHE A 37 1.61 -6.79 -1.02
N TRP A 38 1.91 -6.71 -2.31
CA TRP A 38 3.28 -6.53 -2.78
C TRP A 38 3.81 -5.15 -2.37
N THR A 39 5.09 -5.08 -2.04
CA THR A 39 5.85 -3.82 -2.09
C THR A 39 6.75 -3.82 -3.33
N SER A 40 7.31 -2.66 -3.67
CA SER A 40 8.29 -2.53 -4.77
C SER A 40 9.68 -3.07 -4.39
N THR A 41 9.89 -3.54 -3.16
CA THR A 41 11.20 -3.94 -2.65
C THR A 41 11.41 -5.45 -2.85
N PRO A 42 12.44 -5.88 -3.60
CA PRO A 42 12.79 -7.29 -3.66
C PRO A 42 13.35 -7.75 -2.30
N SER A 43 13.20 -9.04 -1.99
CA SER A 43 13.83 -9.66 -0.82
C SER A 43 15.06 -10.47 -1.25
N ASP A 44 14.93 -11.23 -2.34
CA ASP A 44 16.02 -12.00 -2.95
C ASP A 44 15.70 -12.32 -4.44
N SER A 45 16.38 -13.33 -5.02
CA SER A 45 16.19 -13.75 -6.41
C SER A 45 14.79 -14.30 -6.68
N ILE A 46 14.16 -14.99 -5.72
CA ILE A 46 12.87 -15.66 -5.89
C ILE A 46 11.72 -14.98 -5.14
N SER A 47 12.01 -14.09 -4.18
CA SER A 47 11.00 -13.49 -3.31
C SER A 47 11.03 -11.96 -3.29
N ALA A 48 9.88 -11.34 -3.00
CA ALA A 48 9.73 -9.90 -2.79
C ALA A 48 9.09 -9.60 -1.44
N LYS A 49 9.30 -8.38 -0.93
CA LYS A 49 8.75 -7.94 0.36
C LYS A 49 7.25 -7.72 0.25
N THR A 50 6.55 -7.93 1.36
CA THR A 50 5.10 -7.89 1.43
C THR A 50 4.62 -7.26 2.72
N ILE A 51 3.44 -6.63 2.66
CA ILE A 51 2.69 -6.16 3.83
C ILE A 51 1.46 -7.06 4.00
N LEU A 52 1.18 -7.47 5.23
CA LEU A 52 0.07 -8.35 5.58
C LEU A 52 -0.85 -7.65 6.57
N LEU A 53 -2.15 -7.66 6.29
CA LEU A 53 -3.19 -7.21 7.20
C LEU A 53 -4.03 -8.41 7.65
N TYR A 54 -4.28 -8.50 8.95
CA TYR A 54 -5.10 -9.55 9.54
C TYR A 54 -6.51 -9.06 9.82
N GLY A 55 -7.51 -9.94 9.67
CA GLY A 55 -8.89 -9.63 10.03
C GLY A 55 -9.19 -9.67 11.52
N ASN A 56 -8.31 -10.25 12.33
CA ASN A 56 -8.55 -10.51 13.76
C ASN A 56 -7.76 -9.58 14.69
N ASN A 57 -6.92 -8.69 14.17
CA ASN A 57 -6.17 -7.73 14.96
C ASN A 57 -5.75 -6.52 14.11
N SER A 58 -5.22 -5.49 14.76
CA SER A 58 -4.78 -4.23 14.13
C SER A 58 -3.29 -4.20 13.79
N ASN A 59 -2.56 -5.31 13.92
CA ASN A 59 -1.13 -5.33 13.65
C ASN A 59 -0.86 -5.38 12.15
N ILE A 60 0.16 -4.66 11.73
CA ILE A 60 0.69 -4.73 10.37
C ILE A 60 1.82 -5.78 10.36
N GLY A 61 1.64 -6.82 9.57
CA GLY A 61 2.68 -7.83 9.34
C GLY A 61 3.60 -7.42 8.20
N TYR A 62 4.89 -7.69 8.36
CA TYR A 62 5.89 -7.55 7.29
C TYR A 62 6.49 -8.92 7.01
N GLY A 63 6.76 -9.21 5.74
CA GLY A 63 7.35 -10.48 5.35
C GLY A 63 7.88 -10.46 3.92
N SER A 64 8.12 -11.65 3.41
CA SER A 64 8.38 -11.91 1.99
C SER A 64 7.41 -12.97 1.46
N GLY A 65 7.28 -13.03 0.15
CA GLY A 65 6.62 -14.13 -0.54
C GLY A 65 7.23 -14.36 -1.91
N ASP A 66 7.01 -15.57 -2.42
CA ASP A 66 7.49 -15.99 -3.74
C ASP A 66 6.89 -15.08 -4.83
N LYS A 67 7.73 -14.62 -5.76
CA LYS A 67 7.34 -13.72 -6.86
C LYS A 67 6.27 -14.33 -7.77
N GLU A 68 6.04 -15.64 -7.73
CA GLU A 68 4.96 -16.33 -8.46
C GLU A 68 3.58 -16.23 -7.79
N PHE A 69 3.52 -15.77 -6.54
CA PHE A 69 2.27 -15.62 -5.80
C PHE A 69 1.44 -14.43 -6.28
N GLY A 70 0.12 -14.61 -6.29
CA GLY A 70 -0.84 -13.56 -6.61
C GLY A 70 -1.24 -12.78 -5.36
N PHE A 71 -0.44 -11.79 -4.97
CA PHE A 71 -0.80 -10.81 -3.94
C PHE A 71 -1.45 -9.56 -4.55
N CYS A 72 -2.18 -8.81 -3.72
CA CYS A 72 -2.81 -7.57 -4.14
C CYS A 72 -1.77 -6.48 -4.42
N VAL A 73 -2.10 -5.57 -5.33
CA VAL A 73 -1.33 -4.36 -5.60
C VAL A 73 -2.16 -3.15 -5.20
N ARG A 74 -1.52 -2.16 -4.57
CA ARG A 74 -2.12 -0.86 -4.28
C ARG A 74 -1.15 0.24 -4.66
N CYS A 75 -1.56 1.13 -5.55
CA CYS A 75 -0.80 2.32 -5.89
C CYS A 75 -0.92 3.34 -4.75
N LEU A 76 0.22 3.91 -4.36
CA LEU A 76 0.27 5.05 -3.45
C LEU A 76 0.34 6.31 -4.30
N LYS A 77 -0.52 7.28 -4.02
CA LYS A 77 -0.43 8.60 -4.62
C LYS A 77 0.62 9.39 -3.86
N ASN A 78 1.61 9.95 -4.57
CA ASN A 78 2.54 10.89 -3.96
C ASN A 78 1.76 12.14 -3.52
N SER A 79 1.93 12.56 -2.28
CA SER A 79 1.50 13.90 -1.86
C SER A 79 2.59 14.87 -2.30
N GLU A 80 2.42 15.50 -3.45
CA GLU A 80 3.21 16.66 -3.83
C GLU A 80 2.96 17.75 -2.78
N LEU A 81 3.83 17.86 -1.77
CA LEU A 81 3.97 19.12 -1.06
C LEU A 81 4.62 20.06 -2.07
N ASN A 82 3.84 21.01 -2.58
CA ASN A 82 4.31 22.04 -3.50
C ASN A 82 5.69 22.52 -3.05
N SER A 83 6.74 22.13 -3.78
CA SER A 83 8.00 22.84 -3.72
C SER A 83 7.69 24.24 -4.21
N VAL A 84 7.48 25.17 -3.28
CA VAL A 84 7.41 26.59 -3.60
C VAL A 84 8.76 26.93 -4.20
N GLU A 85 8.80 27.10 -5.52
CA GLU A 85 9.94 27.72 -6.18
C GLU A 85 10.06 29.13 -5.60
N VAL A 86 11.06 29.34 -4.74
CA VAL A 86 11.49 30.68 -4.38
C VAL A 86 12.28 31.19 -5.58
N GLU A 87 11.61 31.92 -6.47
CA GLU A 87 12.28 32.65 -7.53
C GLU A 87 13.10 33.77 -6.88
N GLU A 88 14.43 33.63 -6.86
CA GLU A 88 15.31 34.72 -6.45
C GLU A 88 15.16 35.87 -7.44
N ILE A 89 14.60 36.99 -6.99
CA ILE A 89 14.56 38.24 -7.76
C ILE A 89 16.01 38.72 -7.89
N PRO A 90 16.60 38.81 -9.09
CA PRO A 90 17.95 39.34 -9.22
C PRO A 90 17.94 40.83 -8.85
N LEU A 91 18.69 41.19 -7.81
CA LEU A 91 19.03 42.58 -7.51
C LEU A 91 19.82 43.14 -8.70
N LYS A 92 19.18 43.99 -9.50
CA LYS A 92 19.90 44.84 -10.44
C LYS A 92 20.64 45.90 -9.63
N PHE A 93 21.97 45.80 -9.58
CA PHE A 93 22.85 46.89 -9.17
C PHE A 93 22.88 47.98 -10.24
#